data_AF-A0A366ZSA4-F1
#
_entry.id   AF-A0A366ZSA4-F1
#
_cell.length_a   1.000
_cell.length_b   1.000
_cell.length_c   1.000
_cell.angle_alpha   90.00
_cell.angle_beta   90.00
_cell.angle_gamma   90.00
#
_symmetry.space_group_name_H-M   'P 1'
#
loop_
_entity.id
_entity.type
_entity.pdbx_description
1 polymer ?
#
loop_
_entity_poly.entity_id
_entity_poly.type
_entity_poly.pdbx_seq_one_letter_code
_entity_poly.pdbx_strand_id
1 'polypeptide(L)'
;MDEATAGREPVAATRHGHWARPDPVGDVLALAWRPGSAAPREIRVRPEVRARMLAELDPAARRRVVERGVIGTPVAVPLVVDAGLPAFPGVEVVRARPGETAGPGAAAVSRPPPRRPRARLQPPGPPGRTSRPARGR
;
A
#
# COMPACT_ATOMS: atom_id res chain seq x y z
N MET A 1 22.89 55.38 44.50
CA MET A 1 21.68 55.71 43.73
C MET A 1 22.02 55.44 42.28
N ASP A 2 22.11 54.16 41.92
CA ASP A 2 20.97 53.30 41.48
C ASP A 2 20.59 53.73 40.05
N GLU A 3 20.55 52.88 39.04
CA GLU A 3 20.21 51.46 39.01
C GLU A 3 20.77 50.87 37.70
N ALA A 4 21.11 49.59 37.77
CA ALA A 4 21.48 48.76 36.64
C ALA A 4 20.34 48.65 35.61
N THR A 5 20.66 48.65 34.33
CA THR A 5 19.97 47.80 33.35
C THR A 5 20.99 47.46 32.27
N ALA A 6 21.78 46.42 32.56
CA ALA A 6 22.42 45.64 31.54
C ALA A 6 21.32 45.14 30.61
N GLY A 7 21.23 45.74 29.42
CA GLY A 7 20.40 45.28 28.32
C GLY A 7 20.87 43.89 27.91
N ARG A 8 20.41 42.89 28.64
CA ARG A 8 20.51 41.49 28.25
C ARG A 8 19.58 41.34 27.06
N GLU A 9 20.15 41.56 25.88
CA GLU A 9 19.56 41.16 24.62
C GLU A 9 19.04 39.73 24.80
N PRO A 10 17.73 39.47 24.61
CA PRO A 10 17.26 38.11 24.59
C PRO A 10 17.87 37.48 23.34
N VAL A 11 18.98 36.77 23.53
CA VAL A 11 19.46 35.73 22.60
C VAL A 11 18.21 34.96 22.21
N ALA A 12 17.78 35.19 20.96
CA ALA A 12 16.58 34.63 20.41
C ALA A 12 16.66 33.14 20.67
N ALA A 13 15.86 32.68 21.65
CA ALA A 13 15.78 31.29 21.98
C ALA A 13 15.33 30.62 20.69
N THR A 14 16.27 30.01 19.98
CA THR A 14 16.02 29.17 18.83
C THR A 14 14.97 28.20 19.32
N ARG A 15 13.73 28.39 18.86
CA ARG A 15 12.65 27.45 19.15
C ARG A 15 13.11 26.18 18.47
N HIS A 16 13.79 25.33 19.23
CA HIS A 16 14.13 23.99 18.82
C HIS A 16 12.77 23.31 18.61
N GLY A 17 12.27 23.38 17.38
CA GLY A 17 11.08 22.67 16.94
C GLY A 17 11.43 21.18 16.88
N HIS A 18 11.59 20.56 18.04
CA HIS A 18 11.99 19.17 18.17
C HIS A 18 10.85 18.19 17.85
N TRP A 19 9.65 18.71 17.60
CA TRP A 19 8.51 17.96 17.10
C TRP A 19 8.24 18.38 15.66
N ALA A 20 9.07 17.90 14.73
CA ALA A 20 8.70 17.93 13.33
C ALA A 20 7.33 17.25 13.16
N ARG A 21 6.49 17.78 12.27
CA ARG A 21 5.20 17.15 11.92
C ARG A 21 5.47 15.69 11.51
N PRO A 22 4.64 14.72 11.93
CA PRO A 22 4.77 13.34 11.48
C PRO A 22 4.79 13.29 9.95
N ASP A 23 5.83 12.70 9.36
CA ASP A 23 5.97 12.49 7.92
C ASP A 23 5.82 10.99 7.62
N PRO A 24 4.58 10.48 7.48
CA PRO A 24 4.36 9.05 7.26
C PRO A 24 4.98 8.56 5.95
N VAL A 25 5.18 9.44 4.96
CA VAL A 25 5.82 9.06 3.69
C VAL A 25 7.32 8.93 3.89
N GLY A 26 7.95 9.91 4.53
CA GLY A 26 9.36 9.91 4.89
C GLY A 26 9.71 8.71 5.76
N ASP A 27 8.91 8.42 6.78
CA ASP A 27 9.11 7.28 7.69
C ASP A 27 9.08 5.94 6.95
N VAL A 28 8.11 5.74 6.06
CA VAL A 28 7.99 4.51 5.25
C VAL A 28 9.17 4.37 4.28
N LEU A 29 9.61 5.46 3.65
CA LEU A 29 10.77 5.43 2.75
C LEU A 29 12.08 5.20 3.52
N ALA A 30 12.25 5.81 4.69
CA ALA A 30 13.39 5.59 5.56
C ALA A 30 13.46 4.12 6.02
N LEU A 31 12.32 3.52 6.36
CA LEU A 31 12.22 2.09 6.68
C LEU A 31 12.58 1.21 5.46
N ALA A 32 12.08 1.56 4.27
CA ALA A 32 12.33 0.82 3.05
C ALA A 32 13.83 0.81 2.68
N TRP A 33 14.51 1.94 2.86
CA TRP A 33 15.93 2.14 2.53
C TRP A 33 16.89 2.03 3.71
N ARG A 34 16.48 1.35 4.78
CA ARG A 34 17.32 1.13 5.97
C ARG A 34 18.70 0.55 5.57
N PRO A 35 19.81 1.18 6.00
CA PRO A 35 21.16 0.69 5.70
C PRO A 35 21.35 -0.79 6.11
N GLY A 36 22.07 -1.54 5.28
CA GLY A 36 22.33 -2.96 5.50
C GLY A 36 21.15 -3.88 5.18
N SER A 37 19.99 -3.34 4.79
CA SER A 37 18.85 -4.15 4.33
C SER A 37 18.90 -4.38 2.82
N ALA A 38 18.37 -5.52 2.37
CA ALA A 38 18.19 -5.77 0.94
C ALA A 38 17.26 -4.73 0.29
N ALA A 39 17.46 -4.46 -1.00
CA ALA A 39 16.69 -3.46 -1.74
C ALA A 39 15.17 -3.75 -1.65
N PRO A 40 14.34 -2.71 -1.42
CA PRO A 40 12.89 -2.86 -1.41
C PRO A 40 12.39 -3.20 -2.81
N ARG A 41 11.63 -4.28 -2.91
CA ARG A 41 10.95 -4.71 -4.14
C ARG A 41 9.55 -4.11 -4.23
N GLU A 42 8.87 -4.00 -3.10
CA GLU A 42 7.49 -3.53 -2.98
C GLU A 42 7.23 -3.05 -1.55
N ILE A 43 6.35 -2.07 -1.39
CA ILE A 43 5.83 -1.63 -0.11
C ILE A 43 4.33 -1.92 -0.11
N ARG A 44 3.88 -2.74 0.86
CA ARG A 44 2.47 -3.00 1.08
C ARG A 44 1.95 -2.10 2.17
N VAL A 45 0.78 -1.51 1.95
CA VAL A 45 0.12 -0.64 2.92
C VAL A 45 -1.35 -0.96 3.03
N ARG A 46 -1.91 -0.81 4.23
CA ARG A 46 -3.37 -0.83 4.40
C ARG A 46 -4.02 0.35 3.66
N PRO A 47 -5.29 0.22 3.22
CA PRO A 47 -6.02 1.30 2.55
C PRO A 47 -6.01 2.63 3.31
N GLU A 48 -6.13 2.57 4.63
CA GLU A 48 -6.19 3.74 5.52
C GLU A 48 -4.83 4.43 5.63
N VAL A 49 -3.74 3.65 5.65
CA VAL A 49 -2.37 4.17 5.61
C VAL A 49 -2.11 4.86 4.26
N ARG A 50 -2.52 4.23 3.15
CA ARG A 50 -2.44 4.86 1.82
C ARG A 50 -3.22 6.17 1.76
N ALA A 51 -4.43 6.23 2.31
CA ALA A 51 -5.23 7.44 2.34
C ALA A 51 -4.53 8.58 3.09
N ARG A 52 -3.91 8.28 4.24
CA ARG A 52 -3.09 9.24 5.00
C ARG A 52 -1.87 9.70 4.20
N MET A 53 -1.13 8.78 3.59
CA MET A 53 0.02 9.12 2.75
C MET A 53 -0.38 10.04 1.59
N LEU A 54 -1.48 9.74 0.88
CA LEU A 54 -1.95 10.59 -0.22
C LEU A 54 -2.39 12.00 0.22
N ALA A 55 -2.77 12.18 1.48
CA ALA A 55 -3.13 13.48 2.04
C ALA A 55 -1.89 14.35 2.32
N GLU A 56 -0.74 13.74 2.62
CA GLU A 56 0.51 14.45 2.94
C GLU A 56 1.42 14.66 1.72
N LEU A 57 1.18 13.94 0.61
CA LEU A 57 1.97 14.08 -0.61
C LEU A 57 1.66 15.38 -1.37
N ASP A 58 2.71 16.01 -1.89
CA ASP A 58 2.62 17.04 -2.95
C ASP A 58 1.80 16.51 -4.16
N PRO A 59 1.02 17.37 -4.85
CA PRO A 59 0.20 16.96 -5.99
C PRO A 59 0.91 16.14 -7.07
N ALA A 60 2.18 16.43 -7.40
CA ALA A 60 2.92 15.67 -8.41
C ALA A 60 3.28 14.27 -7.90
N ALA A 61 3.73 14.16 -6.65
CA ALA A 61 4.03 12.87 -6.03
C ALA A 61 2.76 12.03 -5.84
N ARG A 62 1.66 12.68 -5.41
CA ARG A 62 0.34 12.06 -5.30
C ARG A 62 -0.14 11.49 -6.64
N ARG A 63 0.00 12.24 -7.74
CA ARG A 63 -0.33 11.75 -9.10
C ARG A 63 0.46 10.50 -9.46
N ARG A 64 1.77 10.47 -9.18
CA ARG A 64 2.60 9.27 -9.43
C ARG A 64 2.09 8.06 -8.65
N VAL A 65 1.73 8.22 -7.39
CA VAL A 65 1.17 7.11 -6.58
C VAL A 65 -0.20 6.66 -7.10
N VAL A 66 -1.05 7.58 -7.53
CA VAL A 66 -2.41 7.25 -8.03
C VAL A 66 -2.36 6.59 -9.41
N GLU A 67 -1.58 7.16 -10.34
CA GLU A 67 -1.54 6.73 -11.74
C GLU A 67 -0.63 5.53 -11.96
N ARG A 68 0.52 5.51 -11.29
CA ARG A 68 1.58 4.52 -11.52
C ARG A 68 1.72 3.52 -10.39
N GLY A 69 1.11 3.77 -9.22
CA GLY A 69 1.23 2.89 -8.07
C GLY A 69 2.66 2.79 -7.53
N VAL A 70 3.46 3.85 -7.65
CA VAL A 70 4.85 3.88 -7.18
C VAL A 70 5.12 5.10 -6.30
N ILE A 71 6.02 4.95 -5.34
CA ILE A 71 6.43 5.99 -4.39
C ILE A 71 7.96 6.12 -4.32
N GLY A 72 8.45 7.32 -4.02
CA GLY A 72 9.87 7.60 -3.87
C GLY A 72 10.53 8.23 -5.10
N THR A 73 11.58 9.01 -4.85
CA THR A 73 12.48 9.61 -5.84
C THR A 73 13.89 9.68 -5.24
N PRO A 74 14.96 9.40 -6.01
CA PRO A 74 14.98 9.07 -7.44
C PRO A 74 14.59 7.61 -7.76
N VAL A 75 14.70 6.70 -6.79
CA VAL A 75 14.33 5.28 -6.99
C VAL A 75 12.87 5.06 -6.60
N ALA A 76 12.05 4.69 -7.59
CA ALA A 76 10.62 4.44 -7.40
C ALA A 76 10.38 2.99 -6.94
N VAL A 77 9.58 2.82 -5.88
CA VAL A 77 9.19 1.52 -5.32
C VAL A 77 7.69 1.30 -5.52
N PRO A 78 7.25 0.13 -6.01
CA PRO A 78 5.83 -0.22 -6.08
C PRO A 78 5.14 -0.10 -4.72
N LEU A 79 3.97 0.54 -4.70
CA LEU A 79 3.09 0.67 -3.54
C LEU A 79 1.83 -0.16 -3.77
N VAL A 80 1.67 -1.24 -3.02
CA VAL A 80 0.55 -2.17 -3.11
C VAL A 80 -0.40 -1.97 -1.93
N VAL A 81 -1.70 -1.96 -2.21
CA VAL A 81 -2.72 -1.90 -1.16
C VAL A 81 -3.06 -3.31 -0.71
N ASP A 82 -2.84 -3.60 0.57
CA ASP A 82 -3.15 -4.89 1.17
C ASP A 82 -4.02 -4.68 2.43
N ALA A 83 -5.29 -5.06 2.34
CA ALA A 83 -6.24 -4.95 3.45
C ALA A 83 -6.02 -6.02 4.53
N GLY A 84 -5.27 -7.09 4.23
CA GLY A 84 -4.97 -8.19 5.14
C GLY A 84 -3.81 -7.91 6.10
N LEU A 85 -3.08 -6.81 5.93
CA LEU A 85 -2.04 -6.39 6.86
C LEU A 85 -2.61 -6.09 8.26
N PRO A 86 -1.82 -6.32 9.33
CA PRO A 86 -2.22 -6.00 10.68
C PRO A 86 -2.54 -4.51 10.83
N ALA A 87 -3.50 -4.17 11.68
CA ALA A 87 -3.97 -2.78 11.86
C ALA A 87 -2.84 -1.81 12.26
N PHE A 88 -1.82 -2.30 12.98
CA PHE A 88 -0.60 -1.58 13.29
C PHE A 88 0.61 -2.49 13.07
N PRO A 89 1.67 -2.05 12.36
CA PRO A 89 1.86 -0.70 11.81
C PRO A 89 1.10 -0.46 10.48
N GLY A 90 0.47 -1.48 9.89
CA GLY A 90 -0.29 -1.36 8.64
C GLY A 90 0.59 -1.15 7.40
N VAL A 91 1.89 -1.43 7.50
CA VAL A 91 2.88 -1.37 6.42
C VAL A 91 3.83 -2.56 6.49
N GLU A 92 4.24 -3.07 5.32
CA GLU A 92 5.25 -4.10 5.18
C GLU A 92 6.16 -3.78 3.98
N VAL A 93 7.48 -3.93 4.16
CA VAL A 93 8.46 -3.76 3.08
C VAL A 93 8.89 -5.13 2.60
N VAL A 94 8.48 -5.50 1.38
CA VAL A 94 8.91 -6.72 0.72
C VAL A 94 10.25 -6.46 0.07
N ARG A 95 11.27 -7.24 0.43
CA ARG A 95 12.65 -7.07 -0.07
C ARG A 95 13.00 -8.15 -1.08
N ALA A 96 13.89 -7.80 -2.00
CA ALA A 96 14.43 -8.77 -2.94
C ALA A 96 15.15 -9.91 -2.18
N ARG A 97 14.97 -11.14 -2.66
CA ARG A 97 15.79 -12.26 -2.18
C ARG A 97 17.21 -12.14 -2.74
N PRO A 98 18.23 -12.67 -2.04
CA PRO A 98 19.57 -12.75 -2.60
C PRO A 98 19.53 -13.46 -3.97
N GLY A 99 19.93 -12.76 -5.04
CA GLY A 99 19.94 -13.26 -6.42
C GLY A 99 18.72 -12.89 -7.28
N GLU A 100 17.68 -12.27 -6.71
CA GLU A 100 16.55 -11.74 -7.50
C GLU A 100 16.86 -10.31 -7.92
N THR A 101 17.18 -10.09 -9.19
CA THR A 101 17.29 -8.74 -9.75
C THR A 101 15.92 -8.08 -9.64
N ALA A 102 15.82 -7.02 -8.83
CA ALA A 102 14.63 -6.18 -8.72
C ALA A 102 14.39 -5.47 -10.07
N GLY A 103 13.78 -6.17 -11.02
CA GLY A 103 13.40 -5.62 -12.30
C GLY A 103 12.26 -4.60 -12.15
N PRO A 104 12.23 -3.53 -12.95
CA PRO A 104 11.12 -2.58 -12.94
C PRO A 104 9.90 -3.22 -13.61
N GLY A 105 8.96 -3.78 -12.85
CA GLY A 105 7.71 -4.24 -13.49
C GLY A 105 6.81 -5.27 -12.80
N ALA A 106 6.93 -5.55 -11.50
CA ALA A 106 5.95 -6.42 -10.83
C ALA A 106 4.76 -5.60 -10.28
N ALA A 107 4.04 -4.89 -11.15
CA ALA A 107 2.70 -4.42 -10.83
C ALA A 107 1.73 -5.62 -10.84
N ALA A 108 1.78 -6.43 -9.79
CA ALA A 108 0.68 -7.30 -9.45
C ALA A 108 -0.43 -6.40 -8.88
N VAL A 109 -1.21 -5.79 -9.76
CA VAL A 109 -2.59 -5.44 -9.41
C VAL A 109 -3.18 -6.71 -8.84
N SER A 110 -3.48 -6.72 -7.55
CA SER A 110 -4.43 -7.66 -6.94
C SER A 110 -5.75 -7.50 -7.69
N ARG A 111 -5.85 -8.14 -8.86
CA ARG A 111 -7.12 -8.40 -9.52
C ARG A 111 -7.87 -9.28 -8.52
N PRO A 112 -9.05 -8.86 -8.03
CA PRO A 112 -9.90 -9.81 -7.34
C PRO A 112 -10.10 -11.02 -8.29
N PRO A 113 -10.08 -12.26 -7.78
CA PRO A 113 -10.33 -13.42 -8.62
C PRO A 113 -11.68 -13.22 -9.33
N PRO A 114 -11.80 -13.54 -10.63
CA PRO A 114 -13.09 -13.46 -11.29
C PRO A 114 -14.07 -14.32 -10.48
N ARG A 115 -15.14 -13.70 -9.99
CA ARG A 115 -16.22 -14.41 -9.31
C ARG A 115 -16.70 -15.48 -10.29
N ARG A 116 -16.41 -16.75 -9.99
CA ARG A 116 -16.96 -17.87 -10.75
C ARG A 116 -18.47 -17.67 -10.80
N PRO A 117 -19.12 -17.67 -11.98
CA PRO A 117 -20.56 -17.72 -12.02
C PRO A 117 -20.97 -18.97 -11.26
N ARG A 118 -21.75 -18.79 -10.18
CA ARG A 118 -22.42 -19.90 -9.50
C ARG A 118 -23.11 -20.70 -10.60
N ALA A 119 -22.66 -21.94 -10.81
CA ALA A 119 -23.41 -22.89 -11.60
C ALA A 119 -24.82 -22.90 -11.01
N ARG A 120 -25.79 -22.38 -11.76
CA ARG A 120 -27.21 -22.61 -11.49
C ARG A 120 -27.31 -24.12 -11.39
N LEU A 121 -27.62 -24.61 -10.19
CA LEU A 121 -28.19 -25.94 -10.01
C LEU A 121 -29.44 -25.95 -10.89
N GLN A 122 -29.29 -26.45 -12.11
CA GLN A 122 -30.39 -26.74 -12.98
C GLN A 122 -31.15 -27.88 -12.29
N PRO A 123 -32.44 -27.71 -11.94
CA PRO A 123 -33.20 -28.80 -11.36
C PRO A 123 -33.24 -29.97 -12.36
N PRO A 124 -33.18 -31.23 -11.90
CA PRO A 124 -33.27 -32.37 -12.80
C PRO A 124 -34.59 -32.32 -13.56
N GLY A 125 -34.51 -32.38 -14.89
CA GLY A 125 -35.67 -32.49 -15.76
C GLY A 125 -36.48 -33.76 -15.47
N PRO A 126 -37.78 -33.79 -15.80
CA PRO A 126 -38.63 -34.94 -15.53
C PRO A 126 -38.14 -36.18 -16.29
N PRO A 127 -38.24 -37.39 -15.70
CA PRO A 127 -37.84 -38.61 -16.38
C PRO A 127 -38.69 -38.84 -17.64
N GLY A 128 -37.99 -39.04 -18.76
CA GLY A 128 -38.58 -39.35 -20.05
C GLY A 128 -39.46 -40.59 -19.96
N ARG A 129 -40.72 -40.44 -20.37
CA ARG A 129 -41.63 -41.55 -20.61
C ARG A 129 -41.08 -42.39 -21.76
N THR A 130 -40.45 -43.52 -21.42
CA THR A 130 -40.22 -44.60 -22.39
C THR A 130 -41.58 -45.20 -22.74
N SER A 131 -42.17 -44.75 -23.83
CA SER A 131 -43.30 -45.43 -24.48
C SER A 131 -42.81 -46.78 -24.98
N ARG A 132 -43.20 -47.82 -24.24
CA ARG A 132 -43.10 -49.24 -24.62
C ARG A 132 -44.16 -49.52 -25.68
N PRO A 133 -43.81 -49.91 -26.93
CA PRO A 133 -44.81 -50.50 -27.80
C PRO A 133 -45.17 -51.91 -27.30
N ALA A 134 -46.47 -52.14 -27.12
CA ALA A 134 -47.04 -53.44 -26.82
C ALA A 134 -46.97 -54.37 -28.06
N ARG A 135 -46.80 -55.67 -27.82
CA ARG A 135 -46.87 -56.74 -28.81
C ARG A 135 -48.32 -57.09 -29.17
N GLY A 136 -48.52 -57.58 -30.39
CA GLY A 136 -49.66 -58.39 -30.85
C GLY A 136 -50.66 -57.59 -31.68
N ARG A 137 -51.12 -58.02 -32.86
CA ARG A 137 -51.23 -59.34 -33.50
C ARG A 137 -51.08 -59.19 -35.01
#